data_AF-A0A9R1K6P2-F1
#
_entry.id   AF-A0A9R1K6P2-F1
#
_cell.length_a   1.000
_cell.length_b   1.000
_cell.length_c   1.000
_cell.angle_alpha   90.00
_cell.angle_beta   90.00
_cell.angle_gamma   90.00
#
_symmetry.space_group_name_H-M   'P 1'
#
loop_
_entity.id
_entity.type
_entity.pdbx_description
1 polymer ?
#
loop_
_entity_poly.entity_id
_entity_poly.type
_entity_poly.pdbx_seq_one_letter_code
_entity_poly.pdbx_strand_id
1 'polypeptide(L)'
;MEVWALEGFGVAHILQEILTYKSDHLIARQEILNATIWGKRIPNHEDPPESFRVLVRELRSLALELNHFLVSEKNFQVNREEV
;
A
#
# COMPACT_ATOMS: atom_id res chain seq x y z
N MET A 1 1.29 -4.69 -19.56
CA MET A 1 1.76 -5.96 -20.16
C MET A 1 2.34 -6.90 -19.10
N GLU A 2 3.28 -6.44 -18.26
CA GLU A 2 3.95 -7.28 -17.26
C GLU A 2 3.01 -7.79 -16.14
N VAL A 3 2.10 -6.93 -15.66
CA VAL A 3 1.09 -7.32 -14.66
C VAL A 3 0.21 -8.45 -15.18
N TRP A 4 -0.25 -8.37 -16.42
CA TRP A 4 -1.07 -9.42 -17.05
C TRP A 4 -0.32 -10.74 -17.20
N ALA A 5 1.00 -10.71 -17.42
CA ALA A 5 1.79 -11.93 -17.42
C ALA A 5 1.77 -12.61 -16.05
N LEU A 6 1.99 -11.85 -14.97
CA LEU A 6 1.97 -12.38 -13.60
C LEU A 6 0.58 -12.89 -13.18
N GLU A 7 -0.47 -12.17 -13.58
CA GLU A 7 -1.86 -12.59 -13.39
C GLU A 7 -2.17 -13.88 -14.15
N GLY A 8 -1.74 -14.01 -15.40
CA GLY A 8 -1.93 -15.20 -16.23
C GLY A 8 -1.20 -16.44 -15.68
N PHE A 9 -0.06 -16.26 -15.01
CA PHE A 9 0.64 -17.33 -14.30
C PHE A 9 0.04 -17.65 -12.92
N GLY A 10 -0.93 -16.87 -12.43
CA GLY A 10 -1.57 -17.07 -11.14
C GLY A 10 -0.67 -16.75 -9.94
N VAL A 11 0.35 -15.91 -10.12
CA VAL A 11 1.35 -15.64 -9.06
C VAL A 11 0.92 -14.46 -8.20
N ALA A 12 -0.15 -14.66 -7.42
CA ALA A 12 -0.79 -13.60 -6.62
C ALA A 12 0.17 -12.91 -5.63
N HIS A 13 1.01 -13.68 -4.93
CA HIS A 13 1.91 -13.11 -3.92
C HIS A 13 3.06 -12.30 -4.52
N ILE A 14 3.61 -12.72 -5.65
CA ILE A 14 4.68 -11.93 -6.33
C ILE A 14 4.09 -10.65 -6.89
N LEU A 15 2.90 -10.73 -7.47
CA LEU A 15 2.21 -9.54 -7.97
C LEU A 15 1.94 -8.55 -6.82
N GLN A 16 1.42 -9.04 -5.70
CA GLN A 16 1.23 -8.22 -4.50
C GLN A 16 2.55 -7.61 -4.03
N GLU A 17 3.64 -8.39 -3.97
CA GLU A 17 4.95 -7.92 -3.52
C GLU A 17 5.49 -6.78 -4.40
N ILE A 18 5.28 -6.86 -5.72
CA ILE A 18 5.66 -5.79 -6.64
C ILE A 18 4.80 -4.54 -6.43
N LEU A 19 3.50 -4.70 -6.18
CA LEU A 19 2.54 -3.59 -6.03
C LEU A 19 2.51 -2.95 -4.64
N THR A 20 3.09 -3.57 -3.62
CA THR A 20 3.11 -3.02 -2.25
C THR A 20 4.53 -2.86 -1.74
N TYR A 21 5.15 -3.98 -1.37
CA TYR A 21 6.40 -4.08 -0.65
C TYR A 21 7.58 -3.45 -1.40
N LYS A 22 7.59 -3.54 -2.73
CA LYS A 22 8.69 -3.04 -3.58
C LYS A 22 8.43 -1.70 -4.26
N SER A 23 7.24 -1.13 -4.11
CA SER A 23 6.82 0.08 -4.83
C SER A 23 6.49 1.19 -3.85
N ASP A 24 5.25 1.22 -3.35
CA ASP A 24 4.66 2.47 -2.84
C ASP A 24 4.29 2.40 -1.36
N HIS A 25 4.43 1.24 -0.72
CA HIS A 25 4.02 1.06 0.67
C HIS A 25 5.15 1.40 1.65
N LEU A 26 5.14 2.61 2.22
CA LEU A 26 6.24 3.15 3.04
C LEU A 26 6.55 2.30 4.29
N ILE A 27 5.53 1.99 5.09
CA ILE A 27 5.70 1.24 6.35
C ILE A 27 6.20 -0.19 6.06
N ALA A 28 5.45 -0.91 5.24
CA ALA A 28 5.80 -2.26 4.81
C ALA A 28 7.21 -2.38 4.19
N ARG A 29 7.68 -1.37 3.44
CA ARG A 29 9.05 -1.37 2.89
C ARG A 29 10.11 -1.32 3.98
N GLN A 30 9.92 -0.51 5.01
CA GLN A 30 10.84 -0.42 6.15
C GLN A 30 10.86 -1.74 6.93
N GLU A 31 9.68 -2.32 7.18
CA GLU A 31 9.56 -3.61 7.85
C GLU A 31 10.24 -4.74 7.09
N ILE A 32 10.16 -4.74 5.75
CA ILE A 32 10.86 -5.73 4.91
C ILE A 32 12.37 -5.59 4.96
N LEU A 33 12.89 -4.36 4.92
CA LEU A 33 14.33 -4.13 5.04
C LEU A 33 14.84 -4.67 6.38
N ASN A 34 14.12 -4.35 7.44
CA ASN A 34 14.36 -4.83 8.79
C ASN A 34 14.30 -6.37 8.86
N ALA A 35 13.23 -6.97 8.34
CA ALA A 35 13.06 -8.42 8.31
C ALA A 35 14.17 -9.13 7.53
N THR A 36 14.61 -8.55 6.41
CA THR A 36 15.70 -9.08 5.58
C THR A 36 17.04 -9.03 6.31
N ILE A 37 17.34 -7.91 6.99
CA ILE A 37 18.58 -7.74 7.77
C ILE A 37 18.64 -8.75 8.92
N TRP A 38 17.53 -8.94 9.64
CA TRP A 38 17.48 -9.82 10.81
C TRP A 38 17.11 -11.27 10.48
N GLY A 39 16.93 -11.62 9.20
CA GLY A 39 16.50 -12.95 8.78
C GLY A 39 15.14 -13.37 9.35
N LYS A 40 14.28 -12.41 9.68
CA LYS A 40 12.93 -12.66 10.21
C LYS A 40 11.95 -12.86 9.06
N ARG A 41 10.80 -13.47 9.35
CA ARG A 41 9.72 -13.56 8.36
C ARG A 41 9.21 -12.17 8.00
N ILE A 42 8.94 -11.98 6.71
CA ILE A 42 8.31 -10.77 6.19
C ILE A 42 6.89 -10.68 6.78
N PRO A 43 6.53 -9.57 7.46
CA PRO A 43 5.19 -9.40 7.97
C PRO A 43 4.18 -9.21 6.83
N ASN A 44 2.97 -9.73 7.00
CA ASN A 44 1.86 -9.43 6.11
C ASN A 44 1.31 -8.06 6.47
N HIS A 45 1.16 -7.20 5.48
CA HIS A 45 0.56 -5.87 5.67
C HIS A 45 -0.91 -5.87 5.27
N GLU A 46 -1.76 -5.33 6.14
CA GLU A 46 -3.20 -5.18 5.92
C GLU A 46 -3.56 -3.81 5.31
N ASP A 47 -2.64 -2.85 5.36
CA ASP A 47 -2.89 -1.49 4.91
C ASP A 47 -2.81 -1.33 3.38
N PRO A 48 -3.62 -0.41 2.80
CA PRO A 48 -3.59 -0.13 1.37
C PRO A 48 -2.32 0.66 0.97
N PRO A 49 -1.85 0.50 -0.28
CA PRO A 49 -0.70 1.26 -0.78
C PRO A 49 -1.00 2.76 -0.86
N GLU A 50 0.05 3.57 -0.77
CA GLU A 50 -0.05 5.03 -0.77
C GLU A 50 -0.71 5.59 -2.04
N SER A 51 -0.44 4.98 -3.19
CA SER A 51 -1.07 5.33 -4.47
C SER A 51 -2.60 5.22 -4.42
N PHE A 52 -3.14 4.25 -3.68
CA PHE A 52 -4.59 4.12 -3.48
C PHE A 52 -5.13 5.22 -2.56
N ARG A 53 -4.37 5.61 -1.53
CA ARG A 53 -4.74 6.75 -0.65
C ARG A 53 -4.79 8.05 -1.45
N VAL A 54 -3.84 8.28 -2.35
CA VAL A 54 -3.85 9.45 -3.24
C VAL A 54 -5.07 9.43 -4.16
N LEU A 55 -5.36 8.29 -4.81
CA LEU A 55 -6.54 8.12 -5.66
C LEU A 55 -7.85 8.51 -4.93
N VAL A 56 -8.03 8.04 -3.69
CA VAL A 56 -9.22 8.38 -2.89
C VAL A 56 -9.29 9.89 -2.61
N ARG A 57 -8.16 10.56 -2.36
CA ARG A 57 -8.11 12.01 -2.17
C ARG A 57 -8.44 12.77 -3.45
N GLU A 58 -7.95 12.31 -4.59
CA GLU A 58 -8.26 12.91 -5.90
C GLU A 58 -9.75 12.78 -6.25
N LEU A 59 -10.37 11.63 -5.96
CA LEU A 59 -11.81 11.45 -6.13
C LEU A 59 -12.61 12.36 -5.20
N ARG A 60 -12.19 12.51 -3.94
CA ARG A 60 -12.83 13.46 -3.00
C ARG A 60 -12.73 14.90 -3.47
N SER A 61 -11.64 15.30 -4.13
CA SER A 61 -11.51 16.63 -4.74
C SER A 61 -12.55 16.89 -5.83
N LEU A 62 -13.11 15.84 -6.43
CA LEU A 62 -14.18 15.92 -7.43
C LEU A 62 -15.58 15.75 -6.82
N ALA A 63 -15.69 15.84 -5.48
CA ALA A 63 -16.92 15.54 -4.73
C ALA A 63 -17.43 14.10 -4.92
N LEU A 64 -16.55 13.16 -5.28
CA LEU A 64 -16.85 11.73 -5.33
C LEU A 64 -16.35 11.07 -4.05
N GLU A 65 -17.28 10.57 -3.24
CA GLU A 65 -16.95 9.90 -1.98
C GLU A 65 -16.91 8.39 -2.15
N LEU A 66 -15.74 7.79 -1.94
CA LEU A 66 -15.59 6.35 -1.82
C LEU A 66 -15.80 5.93 -0.35
N ASN A 67 -16.96 5.34 -0.08
CA ASN A 67 -17.26 4.72 1.21
C ASN A 67 -16.63 3.32 1.28
N HIS A 68 -15.35 3.25 1.66
CA HIS A 68 -14.68 1.97 1.91
C HIS A 68 -14.20 1.86 3.36
N PHE A 69 -14.60 0.78 4.04
CA PHE A 69 -14.30 0.50 5.45
C PHE A 69 -12.80 0.50 5.79
N LEU A 70 -11.95 0.11 4.84
CA LEU A 70 -10.48 0.06 5.03
C LEU A 70 -9.81 1.44 4.97
N VAL A 71 -10.48 2.44 4.40
CA VAL A 71 -9.93 3.79 4.26
C VAL A 71 -10.68 4.75 5.17
N SER A 72 -10.57 4.51 6.48
CA SER A 72 -11.11 5.41 7.50
C SER A 72 -10.48 6.80 7.39
N GLU A 73 -11.25 7.86 7.61
CA GLU A 73 -10.76 9.25 7.61
C GLU A 73 -9.57 9.48 8.54
N LYS A 74 -9.45 8.69 9.62
CA LYS A 74 -8.31 8.72 10.54
C LYS A 74 -6.98 8.42 9.82
N ASN A 75 -7.00 7.53 8.83
CA ASN A 75 -5.81 7.19 8.05
C ASN A 75 -5.38 8.32 7.11
N PHE A 76 -6.18 9.38 6.92
CA PHE A 76 -5.82 10.52 6.07
C PHE A 76 -5.30 11.74 6.82
N GLN A 77 -5.31 11.71 8.15
CA GLN A 77 -4.72 12.80 8.95
C GLN A 77 -3.21 12.72 8.82
N VAL A 78 -2.62 13.69 8.11
CA VAL A 78 -1.18 13.92 8.16
C VAL A 78 -0.95 14.58 9.52
N ASN A 79 -0.35 13.85 10.46
CA ASN A 79 0.19 14.46 11.66
C ASN A 79 1.31 15.41 11.21
N ARG A 80 0.97 16.68 11.03
CA ARG A 80 1.98 17.74 11.01
C ARG A 80 2.48 17.83 12.44
N GLU A 81 3.65 17.28 12.70
CA GLU A 81 4.40 17.67 13.89
C GLU A 81 4.67 19.16 13.73
N GLU A 82 4.02 19.97 14.58
CA GLU A 82 4.34 21.38 14.71
C GLU A 82 5.78 21.48 15.20
N VAL A 83 6.66 21.98 14.33
CA VAL A 83 8.03 22.39 14.64
C VAL A 83 8.01 23.80 15.21
#